data_AF-A0A1E5GTS3-F1
#
_entry.id   AF-A0A1E5GTS3-F1
#
_cell.length_a   1.000
_cell.length_b   1.000
_cell.length_c   1.000
_cell.angle_alpha   90.00
_cell.angle_beta   90.00
_cell.angle_gamma   90.00
#
_symmetry.space_group_name_H-M   'P 1'
#
loop_
_entity.id
_entity.type
_entity.pdbx_description
1 polymer ?
#
loop_
_entity_poly.entity_id
_entity_poly.type
_entity_poly.pdbx_seq_one_letter_code
_entity_poly.pdbx_strand_id
1 'polypeptide(L)'
;MNQKRTWTALLFLDIILFLLALSINIVPLYFLVIFLSFFIYKNGNAVLFKEYDERKKQKYEEYKVVQNAVKETIRKGNILKKKEL
;
A
#
# COMPACT_ATOMS: atom_id res chain seq x y z
N MET A 1 7.04 -24.69 -0.23
CA MET A 1 5.64 -24.21 -0.23
C MET A 1 5.64 -22.80 -0.82
N ASN A 2 4.88 -22.52 -1.89
CA ASN A 2 4.84 -21.18 -2.50
C ASN A 2 4.41 -20.14 -1.45
N GLN A 3 5.32 -19.23 -1.04
CA GLN A 3 5.07 -18.28 0.04
C GLN A 3 3.79 -17.45 -0.19
N LYS A 4 3.51 -17.04 -1.43
CA LYS A 4 2.27 -16.36 -1.83
C LYS A 4 1.02 -17.18 -1.49
N ARG A 5 1.04 -18.50 -1.70
CA ARG A 5 -0.08 -19.41 -1.38
C ARG A 5 -0.32 -19.50 0.12
N THR A 6 0.74 -19.56 0.93
CA THR A 6 0.64 -19.60 2.40
C THR A 6 0.01 -18.31 2.93
N TRP A 7 0.49 -17.15 2.48
CA TRP A 7 -0.07 -15.86 2.92
C TRP A 7 -1.51 -15.67 2.43
N THR A 8 -1.84 -16.15 1.23
CA THR A 8 -3.21 -16.10 0.71
C THR A 8 -4.14 -16.97 1.55
N ALA A 9 -3.70 -18.18 1.91
CA ALA A 9 -4.46 -19.06 2.80
C ALA A 9 -4.63 -18.46 4.20
N LEU A 10 -3.60 -17.80 4.75
CA LEU A 10 -3.67 -17.12 6.04
C LEU A 10 -4.68 -15.96 6.01
N LEU A 11 -4.67 -15.17 4.94
CA LEU A 11 -5.63 -14.08 4.74
C LEU A 11 -7.05 -14.61 4.57
N PHE A 12 -7.23 -15.73 3.86
CA PHE A 12 -8.53 -16.38 3.74
C PHE A 12 -9.04 -16.92 5.09
N LEU A 13 -8.14 -17.49 5.89
CA LEU A 13 -8.46 -17.98 7.24
C LEU A 13 -8.87 -16.81 8.16
N ASP A 14 -8.17 -15.68 8.09
CA ASP A 14 -8.49 -14.46 8.84
C ASP A 14 -9.90 -13.95 8.53
N ILE A 15 -10.30 -13.96 7.25
CA ILE A 15 -11.66 -13.61 6.82
C ILE A 15 -12.69 -14.59 7.40
N ILE A 16 -12.43 -15.90 7.35
CA ILE A 16 -13.34 -16.90 7.93
C ILE A 16 -13.50 -16.66 9.44
N LEU A 17 -12.39 -16.40 10.13
CA LEU A 17 -12.40 -16.14 11.58
C LEU A 17 -13.20 -14.89 11.92
N PHE A 18 -13.09 -13.83 11.10
CA PHE A 18 -13.90 -12.63 11.21
C PHE A 18 -15.40 -12.92 11.04
N LEU A 19 -15.79 -13.70 10.03
CA LEU A 19 -17.18 -14.09 9.82
C LEU A 19 -17.73 -14.95 10.97
N LEU A 20 -16.90 -15.83 11.54
CA LEU A 20 -17.27 -16.59 12.73
C LEU A 20 -17.44 -15.69 13.96
N ALA A 21 -16.55 -14.71 14.17
CA ALA A 21 -16.67 -13.73 15.24
C ALA A 21 -17.98 -12.92 15.12
N LEU A 22 -18.34 -12.53 13.89
CA LEU A 22 -19.64 -11.89 13.58
C LEU A 22 -20.83 -12.79 13.90
N SER A 23 -20.78 -14.04 13.46
CA SER A 23 -21.88 -14.99 13.66
C SER A 23 -22.15 -15.28 15.14
N ILE A 24 -21.08 -15.50 15.93
CA ILE A 24 -21.19 -15.89 17.34
C ILE A 24 -21.29 -14.66 18.27
N ASN A 25 -21.11 -13.44 17.75
CA ASN A 25 -21.09 -12.17 18.50
C ASN A 25 -20.07 -12.14 19.66
N ILE A 26 -18.95 -12.87 19.54
CA ILE A 26 -17.89 -12.90 20.56
C ILE A 26 -16.97 -11.69 20.38
N VAL A 27 -17.22 -10.64 21.16
CA VAL A 27 -16.46 -9.38 21.09
C VAL A 27 -14.94 -9.58 21.25
N PRO A 28 -14.43 -10.41 22.18
CA PRO A 28 -13.00 -10.66 22.31
C PRO A 28 -12.35 -11.26 21.06
N LEU A 29 -13.10 -12.01 20.24
CA LEU A 29 -12.55 -12.68 19.07
C LEU A 29 -12.16 -11.67 17.97
N TYR A 30 -12.81 -10.51 17.91
CA TYR A 30 -12.41 -9.44 17.00
C TYR A 30 -11.02 -8.90 17.30
N PHE A 31 -10.59 -8.83 18.57
CA PHE A 31 -9.22 -8.41 18.89
C PHE A 31 -8.19 -9.38 18.33
N LEU A 32 -8.50 -10.68 18.35
CA LEU A 32 -7.63 -11.72 17.80
C LEU A 32 -7.57 -11.63 16.27
N VAL A 33 -8.71 -11.41 15.62
CA VAL A 33 -8.78 -11.14 14.17
C VAL A 33 -7.94 -9.91 13.83
N ILE A 34 -8.15 -8.78 14.52
CA ILE A 34 -7.38 -7.54 14.26
C ILE A 34 -5.88 -7.79 14.39
N PHE A 35 -5.44 -8.52 15.41
CA PHE A 35 -4.03 -8.83 15.61
C PHE A 35 -3.47 -9.72 14.49
N LEU A 36 -4.24 -10.72 14.06
CA LEU A 36 -3.88 -11.61 12.97
C LEU A 36 -3.84 -10.85 11.62
N SER A 37 -4.84 -10.03 11.33
CA SER A 37 -4.86 -9.13 10.16
C SER A 37 -3.65 -8.21 10.15
N PHE A 38 -3.27 -7.63 11.30
CA PHE A 38 -2.10 -6.76 11.40
C PHE A 38 -0.80 -7.54 11.13
N PHE A 39 -0.69 -8.76 11.64
CA PHE A 39 0.46 -9.63 11.36
C PHE A 39 0.57 -9.97 9.86
N ILE A 40 -0.56 -10.31 9.22
CA ILE A 40 -0.63 -10.57 7.78
C ILE A 40 -0.27 -9.32 6.99
N TYR A 41 -0.75 -8.15 7.40
CA TYR A 41 -0.42 -6.88 6.76
C TYR A 41 1.08 -6.57 6.86
N LYS A 42 1.70 -6.76 8.03
CA LYS A 42 3.12 -6.45 8.22
C LYS A 42 4.04 -7.38 7.41
N ASN A 43 3.73 -8.67 7.39
CA ASN A 43 4.66 -9.70 6.90
C ASN A 43 4.25 -10.30 5.55
N GLY A 44 2.95 -10.39 5.28
CA GLY A 44 2.39 -10.98 4.07
C GLY A 44 2.11 -9.98 2.95
N ASN A 45 1.89 -8.69 3.26
CA ASN A 45 1.52 -7.70 2.26
C ASN A 45 2.57 -7.55 1.15
N ALA A 46 3.86 -7.52 1.52
CA ALA A 46 4.95 -7.46 0.55
C ALA A 46 5.03 -8.68 -0.38
N VAL A 47 4.51 -9.84 0.04
CA VAL A 47 4.48 -11.07 -0.76
C VAL A 47 3.19 -11.17 -1.59
N LEU A 48 2.07 -10.75 -1.01
CA LEU A 48 0.75 -10.79 -1.65
C LEU A 48 0.60 -9.74 -2.74
N PHE A 49 1.07 -8.52 -2.47
CA PHE A 49 0.83 -7.34 -3.29
C PHE A 49 2.08 -6.79 -3.98
N LYS A 50 3.18 -7.56 -4.03
CA LYS A 50 4.45 -7.17 -4.68
C LYS A 50 4.24 -6.53 -6.06
N GLU A 51 3.49 -7.22 -6.93
CA GLU A 51 3.21 -6.75 -8.30
C GLU A 51 2.38 -5.45 -8.31
N TYR A 52 1.48 -5.28 -7.35
CA TYR A 52 0.66 -4.08 -7.24
C TYR A 52 1.49 -2.88 -6.74
N ASP A 53 2.32 -3.10 -5.72
CA ASP A 53 3.21 -2.08 -5.16
C ASP A 53 4.26 -1.63 -6.17
N GLU A 54 4.80 -2.56 -6.98
CA GLU A 54 5.70 -2.23 -8.08
C GLU A 54 5.04 -1.32 -9.11
N ARG A 55 3.80 -1.64 -9.54
CA ARG A 55 3.02 -0.76 -10.44
C ARG A 55 2.73 0.61 -9.83
N LYS A 56 2.42 0.65 -8.53
CA LYS A 56 2.16 1.90 -7.80
C LYS A 56 3.43 2.76 -7.73
N LYS A 57 4.58 2.14 -7.47
CA LYS A 57 5.87 2.83 -7.41
C LYS A 57 6.26 3.40 -8.77
N GLN A 58 6.07 2.65 -9.86
CA GLN A 58 6.32 3.15 -11.22
C GLN A 58 5.51 4.42 -11.53
N LYS A 59 4.19 4.39 -11.26
CA LYS A 59 3.34 5.57 -11.43
C LYS A 59 3.83 6.74 -10.58
N TYR A 60 4.24 6.49 -9.34
CA TYR A 60 4.74 7.55 -8.46
C TYR A 60 6.00 8.22 -9.01
N GLU A 61 6.94 7.44 -9.56
CA GLU A 61 8.15 7.97 -10.20
C GLU A 61 7.80 8.79 -11.45
N GLU A 62 6.86 8.34 -12.29
CA GLU A 62 6.38 9.11 -13.45
C GLU A 62 5.80 10.47 -13.04
N TYR A 63 4.93 10.50 -12.02
CA TYR A 63 4.39 11.75 -11.49
C TYR A 63 5.47 12.67 -10.93
N LYS A 64 6.49 12.11 -10.27
CA LYS A 64 7.60 12.87 -9.70
C LYS A 64 8.44 13.54 -10.79
N VAL A 65 8.69 12.86 -11.90
CA VAL A 65 9.40 13.44 -13.06
C VAL A 65 8.62 14.63 -13.63
N VAL A 66 7.31 14.50 -13.82
CA VAL A 66 6.45 15.58 -14.31
C VAL A 66 6.45 16.77 -13.35
N GLN A 67 6.27 16.54 -12.06
CA GLN A 67 6.30 17.60 -11.05
C GLN A 67 7.65 18.34 -11.01
N ASN A 68 8.76 17.61 -11.12
CA ASN A 68 10.09 18.20 -11.16
C ASN A 68 10.28 19.05 -12.42
N ALA A 69 9.84 18.59 -13.59
CA ALA A 69 9.92 19.35 -14.84
C ALA A 69 9.09 20.64 -14.78
N VAL A 70 7.89 20.60 -14.19
CA VAL A 70 7.06 21.80 -13.96
C VAL A 70 7.78 22.78 -13.02
N LYS A 71 8.33 22.27 -11.90
CA LYS A 71 9.03 23.09 -10.91
C LYS A 71 10.27 23.76 -11.51
N GLU A 72 11.04 23.05 -12.33
CA GLU A 72 12.20 23.62 -13.03
C GLU A 72 11.81 24.66 -14.08
N THR A 73 10.74 24.42 -14.83
CA THR A 73 10.22 25.36 -15.84
C THR A 73 9.76 26.66 -15.18
N ILE A 74 9.00 26.58 -14.08
CA ILE A 74 8.59 27.74 -13.30
C ILE A 74 9.80 28.47 -12.74
N ARG A 75 10.79 27.75 -12.18
CA ARG A 75 12.02 28.36 -11.65
C ARG A 75 12.80 29.10 -12.72
N LYS A 76 12.97 28.50 -13.91
CA LYS A 76 13.69 29.10 -15.03
C LYS A 76 12.96 30.32 -15.59
N GLY A 77 11.64 30.26 -15.70
CA GLY A 77 10.81 31.41 -16.09
C GLY A 77 10.95 32.59 -15.12
N ASN A 78 10.93 32.34 -13.81
CA ASN A 78 11.14 33.38 -12.79
C ASN A 78 12.56 33.99 -12.85
N ILE A 79 13.58 33.18 -13.16
CA ILE A 79 14.96 33.67 -13.31
C ILE A 79 15.09 34.55 -14.57
N LEU A 80 14.49 34.16 -15.69
CA LEU A 80 14.49 34.97 -16.92
C LEU A 80 13.78 36.31 -16.71
N LYS A 81 12.61 36.31 -16.05
CA LYS A 81 11.85 37.53 -15.74
C LYS A 81 12.61 38.49 -14.81
N LYS A 82 13.48 37.96 -13.93
CA LYS A 82 14.34 38.76 -13.05
C LYS A 82 15.55 39.36 -13.79
N LYS A 83 15.97 38.78 -14.92
CA LYS A 83 17.14 39.23 -15.68
C LYS A 83 16.81 40.37 -16.66
N GLU A 84 15.53 40.54 -17.00
CA GLU A 84 15.04 41.64 -17.86
C GLU A 84 14.57 42.89 -17.07
N LEU A 85 14.70 42.87 -15.73
CA LEU A 85 14.52 44.01 -14.82
C LEU A 85 15.88 44.52 -14.35
#